data_AF-A0A9D9HL49-F1
#
_entry.id   AF-A0A9D9HL49-F1
#
_cell.length_a   1.000
_cell.length_b   1.000
_cell.length_c   1.000
_cell.angle_alpha   90.00
_cell.angle_beta   90.00
_cell.angle_gamma   90.00
#
_symmetry.space_group_name_H-M   'P 1'
#
loop_
_entity.id
_entity.type
_entity.pdbx_description
1 polymer ?
#
loop_
_entity_poly.entity_id
_entity_poly.type
_entity_poly.pdbx_seq_one_letter_code
_entity_poly.pdbx_strand_id
1 'polypeptide(L)'
;MASQTSGETDGPQLSRREHQVAELIAWGAAKKEIPDLLKRLYGGALISVHTVENITRSIYAKIHLNKANELSAWWFCRYYGVDSSLSPLKRIREAVIAVLLLIVMIPQTVNPDLALRPSRTRTVRMERRKD
;
A
#
# COMPACT_ATOMS: atom_id res chain seq x y z
N MET A 1 -20.54 -18.95 29.85
CA MET A 1 -21.32 -18.19 28.84
C MET A 1 -20.34 -17.73 27.77
N ALA A 2 -20.64 -17.95 26.49
CA ALA A 2 -19.78 -17.55 25.38
C ALA A 2 -20.34 -16.28 24.73
N SER A 3 -19.76 -15.12 25.07
CA SER A 3 -20.16 -13.83 24.51
C SER A 3 -19.64 -13.67 23.09
N GLN A 4 -20.45 -14.08 22.11
CA GLN A 4 -20.25 -13.69 20.71
C GLN A 4 -20.55 -12.19 20.58
N THR A 5 -19.51 -11.35 20.57
CA THR A 5 -19.66 -9.92 20.30
C THR A 5 -19.63 -9.69 18.80
N SER A 6 -20.82 -9.67 18.19
CA SER A 6 -21.00 -9.33 16.77
C SER A 6 -20.58 -7.88 16.49
N GLY A 7 -19.31 -7.67 16.17
CA GLY A 7 -18.87 -6.46 15.49
C GLY A 7 -19.29 -6.56 14.03
N GLU A 8 -20.43 -5.96 13.68
CA GLU A 8 -20.97 -6.06 12.33
C GLU A 8 -19.97 -5.48 11.31
N THR A 9 -19.68 -6.26 10.27
CA THR A 9 -18.57 -5.97 9.35
C THR A 9 -19.04 -5.69 7.93
N ASP A 10 -20.21 -5.06 7.80
CA ASP A 10 -20.79 -4.41 6.61
C ASP A 10 -19.98 -3.20 6.09
N GLY A 11 -18.67 -3.41 5.94
CA GLY A 11 -17.81 -2.63 5.06
C GLY A 11 -17.64 -3.37 3.72
N PRO A 12 -17.31 -2.66 2.63
CA PRO A 12 -17.22 -3.24 1.29
C PRO A 12 -16.26 -4.44 1.25
N GLN A 13 -16.81 -5.62 0.97
CA GLN A 13 -16.04 -6.87 0.99
C GLN A 13 -15.09 -6.94 -0.21
N LEU A 14 -13.79 -6.90 0.09
CA LEU A 14 -12.74 -7.22 -0.87
C LEU A 14 -12.66 -8.74 -1.05
N SER A 15 -12.57 -9.20 -2.30
CA SER A 15 -12.24 -10.60 -2.59
C SER A 15 -10.83 -10.93 -2.11
N ARG A 16 -10.53 -12.23 -1.98
CA ARG A 16 -9.22 -12.71 -1.50
C ARG A 16 -8.02 -12.09 -2.26
N ARG A 17 -8.12 -11.89 -3.58
CA ARG A 17 -7.05 -11.23 -4.37
C ARG A 17 -6.98 -9.73 -4.17
N GLU A 18 -8.13 -9.06 -4.02
CA GLU A 18 -8.18 -7.63 -3.71
C GLU A 18 -7.59 -7.34 -2.32
N HIS A 19 -7.89 -8.18 -1.32
CA HIS A 19 -7.25 -8.15 -0.01
C HIS A 19 -5.72 -8.29 -0.12
N GLN A 20 -5.21 -9.31 -0.80
CA GLN A 20 -3.76 -9.54 -0.92
C GLN A 20 -3.03 -8.37 -1.59
N VAL A 21 -3.66 -7.72 -2.57
CA VAL A 21 -3.13 -6.50 -3.21
C VAL A 21 -3.24 -5.29 -2.30
N ALA A 22 -4.37 -5.10 -1.59
CA ALA A 22 -4.55 -4.02 -0.62
C ALA A 22 -3.55 -4.12 0.54
N GLU A 23 -3.25 -5.32 1.02
CA GLU A 23 -2.24 -5.58 2.05
C GLU A 23 -0.85 -5.19 1.58
N LEU A 24 -0.41 -5.62 0.39
CA LEU A 24 0.88 -5.23 -0.16
C LEU A 24 1.01 -3.71 -0.37
N ILE A 25 -0.08 -3.04 -0.79
CA ILE A 25 -0.12 -1.57 -0.88
C ILE A 25 -0.05 -0.92 0.51
N ALA A 26 -0.71 -1.48 1.53
CA ALA A 26 -0.69 -0.96 2.89
C ALA A 26 0.72 -1.06 3.53
N TRP A 27 1.44 -2.16 3.26
CA TRP A 27 2.87 -2.31 3.60
C TRP A 27 3.83 -1.48 2.73
N GLY A 28 3.33 -0.73 1.75
CA GLY A 28 4.11 0.23 0.96
C GLY A 28 4.81 -0.34 -0.29
N ALA A 29 4.46 -1.55 -0.74
CA ALA A 29 5.05 -2.13 -1.94
C ALA A 29 4.74 -1.32 -3.22
N ALA A 30 5.72 -1.14 -4.11
CA ALA A 30 5.47 -0.45 -5.37
C ALA A 30 4.62 -1.33 -6.31
N LYS A 31 3.71 -0.70 -7.09
CA LYS A 31 2.80 -1.40 -8.02
C LYS A 31 3.48 -2.36 -9.01
N LYS A 32 4.78 -2.13 -9.30
CA LYS A 32 5.61 -2.98 -10.17
C LYS A 32 6.14 -4.24 -9.47
N GLU A 33 6.29 -4.19 -8.15
CA GLU A 33 6.81 -5.27 -7.31
C GLU A 33 5.69 -6.19 -6.79
N ILE A 34 4.46 -5.66 -6.67
CA ILE A 34 3.29 -6.43 -6.22
C ILE A 34 3.13 -7.77 -6.97
N PRO A 35 3.28 -7.89 -8.32
CA PRO A 35 3.27 -9.18 -9.01
C PRO A 35 4.21 -10.24 -8.43
N ASP A 36 5.47 -9.88 -8.17
CA ASP A 36 6.50 -10.78 -7.69
C ASP A 36 6.32 -11.09 -6.20
N LEU A 37 5.94 -10.09 -5.41
CA LEU A 37 5.59 -10.24 -4.00
C LEU A 37 4.37 -11.15 -3.82
N LEU A 38 3.33 -11.00 -4.63
CA LEU A 38 2.11 -11.82 -4.58
C LEU A 38 2.45 -13.29 -4.84
N LYS A 39 3.26 -13.56 -5.88
CA LYS A 39 3.77 -14.89 -6.20
C LYS A 39 4.65 -15.46 -5.07
N ARG A 40 5.52 -14.64 -4.48
CA ARG A 40 6.48 -15.05 -3.43
C ARG A 40 5.80 -15.35 -2.09
N LEU A 41 4.76 -14.60 -1.73
CA LEU A 41 4.11 -14.69 -0.41
C LEU A 41 2.87 -15.59 -0.41
N TYR A 42 2.07 -15.56 -1.48
CA TYR A 42 0.79 -16.31 -1.54
C TYR A 42 0.79 -17.45 -2.56
N GLY A 43 1.84 -17.56 -3.40
CA GLY A 43 1.93 -18.56 -4.46
C GLY A 43 0.99 -18.32 -5.64
N GLY A 44 1.03 -19.25 -6.61
CA GLY A 44 0.12 -19.27 -7.76
C GLY A 44 0.71 -18.66 -9.05
N ALA A 45 -0.19 -18.31 -9.97
CA ALA A 45 0.14 -17.85 -11.32
C ALA A 45 0.77 -16.45 -11.34
N LEU A 46 1.65 -16.19 -12.31
CA LEU A 46 2.14 -14.83 -12.58
C LEU A 46 0.96 -13.92 -12.98
N ILE A 47 0.98 -12.68 -12.50
CA ILE A 47 -0.06 -11.68 -12.78
C ILE A 47 0.61 -10.44 -13.37
N SER A 48 0.02 -9.82 -14.41
CA SER A 48 0.60 -8.61 -15.01
C SER A 48 0.43 -7.38 -14.11
N VAL A 49 1.32 -6.40 -14.26
CA VAL A 49 1.19 -5.08 -13.58
C VAL A 49 -0.15 -4.43 -13.90
N HIS A 50 -0.63 -4.49 -15.15
CA HIS A 50 -1.94 -3.95 -15.53
C HIS A 50 -3.12 -4.66 -14.85
N THR A 51 -3.00 -5.95 -14.56
CA THR A 51 -4.00 -6.67 -13.78
C THR A 51 -3.98 -6.21 -12.32
N VAL A 52 -2.81 -5.96 -11.73
CA VAL A 52 -2.69 -5.35 -10.39
C VAL A 52 -3.27 -3.93 -10.38
N GLU A 53 -3.03 -3.12 -11.41
CA GLU A 53 -3.65 -1.80 -11.56
C GLU A 53 -5.18 -1.88 -11.64
N ASN A 54 -5.72 -2.88 -12.36
CA ASN A 54 -7.16 -3.08 -12.45
C ASN A 54 -7.78 -3.55 -11.12
N ILE A 55 -7.10 -4.45 -10.40
CA ILE A 55 -7.48 -4.85 -9.03
C ILE A 55 -7.45 -3.62 -8.10
N THR A 56 -6.42 -2.78 -8.19
CA THR A 56 -6.29 -1.53 -7.42
C THR A 56 -7.46 -0.57 -7.71
N ARG A 57 -7.86 -0.43 -8.97
CA ARG A 57 -9.04 0.36 -9.36
C ARG A 57 -10.34 -0.21 -8.79
N SER A 58 -10.49 -1.53 -8.74
CA SER A 58 -11.67 -2.18 -8.15
C SER A 58 -11.74 -1.99 -6.63
N ILE A 59 -10.61 -2.11 -5.93
CA ILE A 59 -10.46 -1.79 -4.50
C ILE A 59 -10.88 -0.33 -4.24
N TYR A 60 -10.34 0.63 -5.00
CA TYR A 60 -10.68 2.05 -4.88
C TYR A 60 -12.17 2.32 -5.16
N ALA A 61 -12.75 1.70 -6.19
CA ALA A 61 -14.18 1.83 -6.50
C ALA A 61 -15.09 1.25 -5.40
N LYS A 62 -14.68 0.17 -4.72
CA LYS A 62 -15.43 -0.46 -3.63
C LYS A 62 -15.39 0.33 -2.32
N ILE A 63 -14.25 0.93 -1.99
CA ILE A 63 -14.05 1.65 -0.72
C ILE A 63 -14.33 3.16 -0.88
N HIS A 64 -14.54 3.64 -2.11
CA HIS A 64 -14.69 5.05 -2.47
C HIS A 64 -13.49 5.94 -2.07
N LEU A 65 -12.28 5.37 -2.13
CA LEU A 65 -10.99 6.04 -1.86
C LEU A 65 -10.21 6.25 -3.16
N ASN A 66 -9.28 7.21 -3.18
CA ASN A 66 -8.53 7.54 -4.41
C ASN A 66 -7.00 7.63 -4.20
N LYS A 67 -6.54 7.82 -2.94
CA LYS A 67 -5.10 7.85 -2.61
C LYS A 67 -4.64 6.53 -1.98
N ALA A 68 -3.41 6.12 -2.27
CA ALA A 68 -2.80 4.94 -1.66
C ALA A 68 -2.70 5.07 -0.13
N ASN A 69 -2.44 6.27 0.38
CA ASN A 69 -2.35 6.58 1.81
C ASN A 69 -3.71 6.48 2.53
N GLU A 70 -4.82 6.67 1.80
CA GLU A 70 -6.17 6.46 2.35
C GLU A 70 -6.46 4.95 2.45
N LEU A 71 -6.08 4.18 1.43
CA LEU A 71 -6.22 2.72 1.41
C LEU A 71 -5.34 2.03 2.47
N SER A 72 -4.11 2.50 2.68
CA SER A 72 -3.24 1.94 3.73
C SER A 72 -3.81 2.20 5.12
N ALA A 73 -4.22 3.44 5.41
CA ALA A 73 -4.90 3.78 6.67
C ALA A 73 -6.18 2.96 6.87
N TRP A 74 -7.02 2.82 5.84
CA TRP A 74 -8.24 2.01 5.89
C TRP A 74 -7.96 0.53 6.22
N TRP A 75 -6.97 -0.09 5.58
CA TRP A 75 -6.66 -1.50 5.83
C TRP A 75 -5.97 -1.69 7.20
N PHE A 76 -5.12 -0.78 7.66
CA PHE A 76 -4.62 -0.84 9.04
C PHE A 76 -5.76 -0.73 10.08
N CYS A 77 -6.68 0.22 9.92
CA CYS A 77 -7.81 0.39 10.82
C CYS A 77 -8.72 -0.86 10.93
N ARG A 78 -8.92 -1.58 9.82
CA ARG A 78 -9.95 -2.62 9.69
C ARG A 78 -9.47 -4.04 10.06
N TYR A 79 -8.16 -4.36 10.02
CA TYR A 79 -7.66 -5.65 10.54
C TYR A 79 -6.88 -5.53 11.87
N TYR A 80 -6.19 -4.42 12.15
CA TYR A 80 -5.48 -4.25 13.44
C TYR A 80 -6.38 -3.73 14.58
N GLY A 81 -7.68 -3.61 14.33
CA GLY A 81 -8.70 -3.39 15.34
C GLY A 81 -8.51 -2.10 16.13
N VAL A 82 -9.02 -0.98 15.60
CA VAL A 82 -9.27 0.25 16.39
C VAL A 82 -10.52 0.04 17.27
N ASP A 83 -10.54 -1.08 17.99
CA ASP A 83 -11.47 -1.33 19.07
C ASP A 83 -11.29 -0.21 20.10
N SER A 84 -12.38 0.53 20.31
CA SER A 84 -12.35 1.91 20.80
C SER A 84 -12.53 2.01 22.32
N SER A 85 -12.22 0.92 23.03
CA SER A 85 -12.27 0.83 24.49
C SER A 85 -10.97 0.29 25.08
N LEU A 86 -10.45 0.99 26.11
CA LEU A 86 -9.38 0.59 27.04
C LEU A 86 -7.99 0.30 26.44
N SER A 87 -7.12 1.32 26.38
CA SER A 87 -5.87 1.37 27.18
C SER A 87 -4.94 2.54 26.79
N PRO A 88 -4.26 3.21 27.74
CA PRO A 88 -3.35 4.32 27.43
C PRO A 88 -2.08 3.87 26.69
N LEU A 89 -1.64 2.62 26.84
CA LEU A 89 -0.48 2.08 26.12
C LEU A 89 -0.73 2.02 24.59
N LYS A 90 -1.99 1.79 24.17
CA LYS A 90 -2.37 1.82 22.75
C LYS A 90 -2.13 3.21 22.15
N ARG A 91 -2.51 4.29 22.85
CA ARG A 91 -2.26 5.69 22.44
C ARG A 91 -0.77 5.96 22.18
N ILE A 92 0.13 5.42 23.01
CA ILE A 92 1.58 5.58 22.83
C ILE A 92 2.05 4.84 21.56
N ARG A 93 1.60 3.60 21.32
CA ARG A 93 1.92 2.86 20.09
C ARG A 93 1.44 3.58 18.83
N GLU A 94 0.20 4.07 18.84
CA GLU A 94 -0.41 4.80 17.72
C GLU A 94 0.35 6.12 17.45
N ALA A 95 0.73 6.85 18.51
CA ALA A 95 1.54 8.06 18.39
C ALA A 95 2.96 7.77 17.86
N VAL A 96 3.61 6.68 18.31
CA VAL A 96 4.93 6.26 17.79
C VAL A 96 4.85 5.87 16.32
N ILE A 97 3.82 5.15 15.88
CA ILE A 97 3.61 4.79 14.47
C ILE A 97 3.35 6.06 13.63
N ALA A 98 2.49 6.97 14.12
CA ALA A 98 2.20 8.23 13.44
C ALA A 98 3.43 9.14 13.32
N VAL A 99 4.24 9.26 14.39
CA VAL A 99 5.50 10.03 14.40
C VAL A 99 6.56 9.37 13.50
N LEU A 100 6.68 8.04 13.50
CA LEU A 100 7.59 7.34 12.58
C LEU A 100 7.20 7.56 11.11
N LEU A 101 5.91 7.45 10.79
CA LEU A 101 5.38 7.70 9.45
C LEU A 101 5.56 9.18 9.05
N LEU A 102 5.37 10.11 9.98
CA LEU A 102 5.66 11.53 9.78
C LEU A 102 7.15 11.76 9.48
N ILE A 103 8.07 11.17 10.25
CA ILE A 103 9.53 11.26 10.04
C ILE A 103 9.95 10.70 8.68
N VAL A 104 9.28 9.65 8.17
CA VAL A 104 9.54 9.10 6.84
C VAL A 104 8.95 9.96 5.71
N MET A 105 7.80 10.61 5.93
CA MET A 105 7.14 11.47 4.94
C MET A 105 7.76 12.87 4.82
N ILE A 106 8.17 13.50 5.94
CA ILE A 106 8.78 14.84 5.97
C ILE A 106 9.87 15.01 4.89
N PRO A 107 10.95 14.21 4.85
CA PRO A 107 12.06 14.42 3.89
C PRO A 107 11.61 14.34 2.43
N GLN A 108 10.59 13.54 2.11
CA GLN A 108 10.02 13.45 0.75
C GLN A 108 9.26 14.72 0.36
N THR A 109 8.68 15.45 1.34
CA THR A 109 7.94 16.69 1.10
C THR A 109 8.82 17.95 1.13
N VAL A 110 9.90 17.98 1.90
CA VAL A 110 10.78 19.17 2.01
C VAL A 110 11.99 19.14 1.08
N ASN A 111 12.42 17.98 0.58
CA ASN A 111 13.60 17.84 -0.29
C ASN A 111 13.31 16.91 -1.49
N PRO A 112 12.66 17.39 -2.56
CA PRO A 112 12.42 16.59 -3.77
C PRO A 112 13.72 16.14 -4.47
N ASP A 113 14.84 16.83 -4.28
CA ASP A 113 16.15 16.42 -4.83
C ASP A 113 16.75 15.18 -4.14
N LEU A 114 16.28 14.81 -2.93
CA LEU A 114 16.73 13.60 -2.24
C LEU A 114 15.94 12.34 -2.66
N ALA A 115 14.92 12.49 -3.53
CA ALA A 115 14.14 11.38 -4.06
C ALA A 115 14.90 10.62 -5.15
N LEU A 116 15.81 9.71 -4.74
CA LEU A 116 16.46 8.66 -5.54
C LEU A 116 16.56 8.97 -7.05
N ARG A 117 17.37 9.98 -7.38
CA ARG A 117 17.55 10.53 -8.73
C ARG A 117 17.69 9.41 -9.77
N PRO A 118 16.71 9.18 -10.66
CA PRO A 118 16.83 8.17 -11.70
C PRO A 118 18.03 8.53 -12.57
N SER A 119 19.06 7.68 -12.60
CA SER A 119 20.24 7.93 -13.41
C SER A 119 19.81 7.93 -14.88
N ARG A 120 19.65 9.13 -15.43
CA ARG A 120 19.05 9.38 -16.74
C ARG A 120 20.02 8.87 -17.81
N THR A 121 19.88 7.60 -18.16
CA THR A 121 20.78 6.88 -19.06
C THR A 121 20.89 7.66 -20.36
N ARG A 122 22.03 8.34 -20.54
CA ARG A 122 22.28 9.19 -21.71
C ARG A 122 22.44 8.27 -22.90
N THR A 123 21.35 8.04 -23.63
CA THR A 123 21.36 7.36 -24.92
C THR A 123 22.24 8.17 -25.88
N VAL A 124 23.51 7.78 -25.99
CA VAL A 124 24.44 8.37 -26.96
C VAL A 124 23.94 7.97 -28.34
N ARG A 125 23.28 8.92 -29.01
CA ARG A 125 22.85 8.80 -30.40
C ARG A 125 24.12 8.66 -31.25
N MET A 126 24.47 7.43 -31.63
CA MET A 126 25.55 7.20 -32.59
C MET A 126 25.13 7.81 -33.93
N GLU A 127 25.74 8.94 -34.26
CA GLU A 127 25.71 9.49 -35.60
C GLU A 127 26.63 8.65 -36.48
N ARG A 128 26.06 7.94 -37.47
CA ARG A 128 26.86 7.29 -38.51
C ARG A 128 27.48 8.38 -39.38
N ARG A 129 28.69 8.80 -39.04
CA ARG A 129 29.54 9.54 -39.98
C ARG A 129 29.77 8.63 -41.19
N LYS A 130 29.28 9.07 -42.34
CA LYS A 130 29.59 8.49 -43.64
C LYS A 130 30.80 9.24 -44.22
N ASP A 131 31.46 8.62 -45.20
CA ASP A 131 32.52 9.18 -46.04
C ASP A 131 33.81 9.59 -45.29
#